data_AF-N1UKN5-F1
#
_entry.id   AF-N1UKN5-F1
#
_cell.length_a   1.000
_cell.length_b   1.000
_cell.length_c   1.000
_cell.angle_alpha   90.00
_cell.angle_beta   90.00
_cell.angle_gamma   90.00
#
_symmetry.space_group_name_H-M   'P 1'
#
loop_
_entity.id
_entity.type
_entity.pdbx_description
1 polymer ?
#
loop_
_entity_poly.entity_id
_entity_poly.type
_entity_poly.pdbx_seq_one_letter_code
_entity_poly.pdbx_strand_id
1 'polypeptide(L)'
;MEINLVTIAIPFFFLLIFLEIGFSVYHKRKLYRLNDSINDLSTGTASQVVGVFSKVVTLAAYIYIYQNFRIFNLPSWPSEALSIFPNGILGLSSYTWAWIFVVAVWIFVLLVTT
;
A
#
# COMPACT_ATOMS: atom_id res chain seq x y z
N MET A 1 -8.88 8.91 -0.14
CA MET A 1 -7.88 8.64 0.91
C MET A 1 -8.64 8.08 2.10
N GLU A 2 -8.41 6.82 2.45
CA GLU A 2 -8.95 6.21 3.67
C GLU A 2 -8.35 6.94 4.88
N ILE A 3 -9.20 7.48 5.75
CA ILE A 3 -8.75 8.16 6.96
C ILE A 3 -8.29 7.09 7.95
N ASN A 4 -6.98 7.06 8.24
CA ASN A 4 -6.44 6.11 9.20
C ASN A 4 -6.73 6.60 10.63
N LEU A 5 -7.82 6.11 11.21
CA LEU A 5 -8.30 6.51 12.53
C LEU A 5 -7.23 6.35 13.62
N VAL A 6 -6.40 5.31 13.51
CA VAL A 6 -5.29 5.04 14.43
C VAL A 6 -4.27 6.19 14.41
N THR A 7 -3.92 6.70 13.22
CA THR A 7 -2.95 7.79 13.08
C THR A 7 -3.47 9.11 13.66
N ILE A 8 -4.77 9.39 13.54
CA ILE A 8 -5.40 10.58 14.12
C ILE A 8 -5.57 10.44 15.65
N ALA A 9 -5.75 9.22 16.15
CA ALA A 9 -5.92 8.97 17.58
C ALA A 9 -4.63 9.19 18.39
N ILE A 10 -3.45 8.94 17.81
CA ILE A 10 -2.14 9.09 18.49
C ILE A 10 -1.95 10.48 19.12
N PRO A 11 -2.06 11.62 18.40
CA PRO A 11 -1.87 12.94 18.99
C PRO A 11 -2.90 13.29 20.07
N PHE A 12 -4.15 12.85 19.90
CA PHE A 12 -5.19 13.00 20.93
C PHE A 12 -4.85 12.21 22.19
N PHE A 13 -4.30 11.00 22.05
CA PHE A 13 -3.91 10.17 23.18
C PHE A 13 -2.79 10.81 24.00
N PHE A 14 -1.78 11.37 23.34
CA PHE A 14 -0.72 12.13 24.02
C PHE A 14 -1.26 13.38 24.73
N LEU A 15 -2.18 14.12 24.09
CA LEU A 15 -2.81 15.28 24.70
C LEU A 15 -3.58 14.91 25.97
N LEU A 16 -4.32 13.80 25.94
CA LEU A 16 -5.03 13.27 27.12
C LEU A 16 -4.07 12.84 28.23
N ILE A 17 -2.96 12.18 27.90
CA ILE A 17 -1.90 11.82 28.87
C ILE A 17 -1.35 13.07 29.56
N PHE A 18 -1.02 14.12 28.80
CA PHE A 18 -0.53 15.38 29.37
C PHE A 18 -1.57 16.06 30.26
N LEU A 19 -2.84 16.05 29.83
CA LEU A 19 -3.94 16.65 30.59
C LEU A 19 -4.16 15.91 31.92
N GLU A 20 -4.16 14.58 31.90
CA GLU A 20 -4.32 13.71 33.07
C GLU A 20 -3.18 13.91 34.08
N ILE A 21 -1.93 13.98 33.61
CA ILE A 21 -0.75 14.29 34.44
C ILE A 21 -0.88 15.67 35.06
N GLY A 22 -1.21 16.70 34.26
CA GLY A 22 -1.39 18.07 34.74
C GLY A 22 -2.47 18.18 35.81
N PHE A 23 -3.60 17.49 35.62
CA PHE A 23 -4.70 17.46 36.58
C PHE A 23 -4.33 16.72 37.87
N SER A 24 -3.60 15.60 37.78
CA SER A 24 -3.13 14.83 38.93
C SER A 24 -2.12 15.62 39.78
N VAL A 25 -1.24 16.39 39.14
CA VAL A 25 -0.30 17.31 39.83
C VAL A 25 -1.05 18.45 40.52
N TYR A 26 -2.03 19.05 39.85
CA TYR A 26 -2.83 20.15 40.40
C TYR A 26 -3.65 19.74 41.63
N HIS A 27 -4.27 18.56 41.62
CA HIS A 27 -5.09 18.07 42.73
C HIS A 27 -4.32 17.32 43.83
N LYS A 28 -2.98 17.20 43.73
CA LYS A 28 -2.10 16.47 44.67
C LYS A 28 -2.58 15.06 45.05
N ARG A 29 -3.43 14.44 44.24
CA ARG A 29 -3.89 13.06 44.43
C ARG A 29 -3.17 12.16 43.44
N LYS A 30 -2.62 11.03 43.93
CA LYS A 30 -2.06 9.94 43.11
C LYS A 30 -3.17 9.15 42.40
N LEU A 31 -4.02 9.83 41.64
CA LEU A 31 -5.04 9.18 40.82
C LEU A 31 -4.42 8.62 39.53
N TYR A 32 -3.27 9.16 39.11
CA TYR A 32 -2.63 8.74 37.87
C TYR A 32 -1.83 7.44 38.03
N ARG A 33 -2.34 6.37 37.42
CA ARG A 33 -1.67 5.07 37.29
C ARG A 33 -0.96 5.00 35.93
N LEU A 34 0.26 5.53 35.88
CA LEU A 34 1.14 5.45 34.70
C LEU A 34 1.21 4.06 34.07
N ASN A 35 1.13 3.02 34.91
CA ASN A 35 1.19 1.63 34.47
C ASN A 35 0.05 1.25 33.51
N ASP A 36 -1.14 1.82 33.69
CA ASP A 36 -2.31 1.51 32.87
C ASP A 36 -2.16 2.21 31.50
N SER A 37 -1.75 3.49 31.48
CA SER A 37 -1.48 4.22 30.24
C SER A 37 -0.34 3.61 29.40
N ILE A 38 0.70 3.07 30.04
CA ILE A 38 1.80 2.39 29.34
C ILE A 38 1.32 1.09 28.71
N ASN A 39 0.46 0.33 29.41
CA ASN A 39 -0.06 -0.94 28.91
C ASN A 39 -0.96 -0.75 27.68
N ASP A 40 -1.81 0.29 27.70
CA ASP A 40 -2.67 0.66 26.57
C ASP A 40 -1.85 1.14 25.36
N LEU A 41 -0.85 1.99 25.60
CA LEU A 41 0.05 2.47 24.54
C LEU A 41 0.85 1.32 23.92
N SER A 42 1.35 0.40 24.76
CA SER A 42 2.10 -0.78 24.32
C SER A 42 1.22 -1.68 23.47
N THR A 43 -0.04 -1.89 23.86
CA THR A 43 -1.02 -2.68 23.10
C THR A 43 -1.33 -2.04 21.74
N GLY A 44 -1.58 -0.73 21.71
CA GLY A 44 -1.84 0.00 20.46
C GLY A 44 -0.64 -0.03 19.51
N THR A 45 0.56 0.18 20.02
CA THR A 45 1.81 0.15 19.23
C THR A 45 2.09 -1.26 18.71
N ALA A 46 1.92 -2.29 19.53
CA ALA A 46 2.10 -3.68 19.14
C ALA A 46 1.14 -4.07 18.01
N SER A 47 -0.14 -3.67 18.09
CA SER A 47 -1.12 -3.89 17.01
C SER A 47 -0.68 -3.26 15.69
N GLN A 48 -0.16 -2.03 15.73
CA GLN A 48 0.34 -1.35 14.54
C GLN A 48 1.58 -2.05 13.95
N VAL A 49 2.52 -2.48 14.80
CA VAL A 49 3.71 -3.23 14.38
C VAL A 49 3.31 -4.55 13.70
N VAL A 50 2.39 -5.31 14.29
CA VAL A 50 1.87 -6.56 13.71
C VAL A 50 1.16 -6.31 12.38
N GLY A 51 0.40 -5.22 12.27
CA GLY A 51 -0.25 -4.81 11.04
C GLY A 51 0.74 -4.49 9.91
N VAL A 52 1.81 -3.76 10.22
CA VAL A 52 2.89 -3.48 9.25
C VAL A 52 3.65 -4.75 8.90
N PHE A 53 3.98 -5.58 9.89
CA PHE A 53 4.67 -6.85 9.67
C PHE A 53 3.87 -7.77 8.73
N SER A 54 2.56 -7.89 8.94
CA SER A 54 1.67 -8.68 8.08
C SER A 54 1.68 -8.18 6.62
N LYS A 55 1.73 -6.85 6.42
CA LYS A 55 1.85 -6.25 5.08
C LYS A 55 3.20 -6.56 4.44
N VAL A 56 4.29 -6.49 5.20
CA VAL A 56 5.63 -6.81 4.73
C VAL A 56 5.72 -8.29 4.33
N VAL A 57 5.21 -9.20 5.16
CA VAL A 57 5.16 -10.64 4.85
C VAL A 57 4.35 -10.90 3.59
N THR A 58 3.17 -10.27 3.47
CA THR A 58 2.34 -10.38 2.26
C THR A 58 3.08 -9.91 1.02
N LEU A 59 3.77 -8.77 1.11
CA LEU A 59 4.55 -8.23 0.00
C LEU A 59 5.75 -9.13 -0.37
N ALA A 60 6.48 -9.64 0.62
CA ALA A 60 7.59 -10.55 0.40
C ALA A 60 7.14 -11.86 -0.25
N ALA A 61 6.04 -12.44 0.22
CA ALA A 61 5.43 -13.62 -0.37
C ALA A 61 4.99 -13.36 -1.82
N TYR A 62 4.37 -12.20 -2.08
CA TYR A 62 4.02 -11.79 -3.44
C TYR A 62 5.26 -11.72 -4.35
N ILE A 63 6.33 -11.05 -3.91
CA ILE A 63 7.57 -10.93 -4.69
C ILE A 63 8.17 -12.32 -4.95
N TYR A 64 8.20 -13.20 -3.96
CA TYR A 64 8.73 -14.55 -4.10
C TYR A 64 7.94 -15.37 -5.14
N ILE A 65 6.62 -15.35 -5.06
CA ILE A 65 5.76 -16.03 -6.05
C ILE A 65 5.95 -15.42 -7.43
N TYR A 66 6.00 -14.09 -7.53
CA TYR A 66 6.21 -13.39 -8.79
C TYR A 66 7.55 -13.73 -9.45
N GLN A 67 8.64 -13.85 -8.69
CA GLN A 67 9.94 -14.21 -9.25
C GLN A 67 10.01 -15.67 -9.72
N ASN A 68 9.39 -16.60 -8.99
CA ASN A 68 9.53 -18.04 -9.24
C ASN A 68 8.44 -18.63 -10.16
N PHE A 69 7.23 -18.06 -10.17
CA PHE A 69 6.06 -18.62 -10.87
C PHE A 69 5.46 -17.69 -11.93
N ARG A 70 6.17 -16.63 -12.35
CA ARG A 70 5.67 -15.77 -13.44
C ARG A 70 5.58 -16.56 -14.74
N ILE A 71 4.39 -16.54 -15.35
CA ILE A 71 4.13 -17.13 -16.68
C ILE A 71 4.40 -16.09 -17.78
N PHE A 72 4.20 -14.81 -17.49
CA PHE A 72 4.40 -13.70 -18.42
C PHE A 72 5.30 -12.61 -17.80
N ASN A 73 6.07 -11.91 -18.65
CA ASN A 73 6.82 -10.73 -18.23
C ASN A 73 5.94 -9.51 -18.41
N LEU A 74 5.46 -8.97 -17.29
CA LEU A 74 4.76 -7.69 -17.30
C LEU A 74 5.79 -6.56 -17.53
N PRO A 75 5.50 -5.61 -18.44
CA PRO A 75 6.35 -4.45 -18.67
C PRO A 75 6.45 -3.64 -17.38
N SER A 76 7.67 -3.22 -17.06
CA SER A 76 7.95 -2.44 -15.85
C SER A 76 7.57 -0.97 -16.00
N TRP A 77 7.37 -0.52 -17.25
CA TRP A 77 7.00 0.83 -17.63
C TRP A 77 5.92 0.86 -18.72
N PRO A 78 5.04 1.88 -18.77
CA PRO A 78 4.01 2.00 -19.82
C PRO A 78 4.57 2.07 -21.25
N SER A 79 5.83 2.47 -21.40
CA SER A 79 6.53 2.50 -22.69
C SER A 79 7.03 1.14 -23.16
N GLU A 80 7.04 0.12 -22.29
CA GLU A 80 7.45 -1.24 -22.62
C GLU A 80 6.24 -2.06 -23.09
N ALA A 81 6.42 -2.78 -24.20
CA ALA A 81 5.35 -3.62 -24.72
C ALA A 81 5.17 -4.89 -23.87
N LEU A 82 3.92 -5.29 -23.69
CA LEU A 82 3.53 -6.50 -22.99
C LEU A 82 4.18 -7.73 -23.64
N SER A 83 4.74 -8.65 -22.84
CA SER A 83 5.41 -9.84 -23.39
C SER A 83 4.48 -10.82 -24.12
N ILE A 84 3.16 -10.55 -24.12
CA ILE A 84 2.17 -11.28 -24.91
C ILE A 84 2.33 -10.99 -26.41
N PHE A 85 2.97 -9.88 -26.80
CA PHE A 85 3.22 -9.57 -28.21
C PHE A 85 4.44 -10.37 -28.73
N PRO A 86 4.26 -11.15 -29.80
CA PRO A 86 5.31 -12.02 -30.32
C PRO A 86 6.51 -11.19 -30.81
N ASN A 87 7.71 -11.56 -30.36
CA ASN A 87 8.95 -11.04 -30.91
C ASN A 87 9.17 -11.70 -32.29
N GLY A 88 9.27 -10.91 -33.35
CA GLY A 88 9.89 -11.37 -34.59
C GLY A 88 9.01 -12.12 -35.60
N ILE A 89 7.67 -12.12 -35.49
CA ILE A 89 6.79 -12.71 -36.54
C ILE A 89 7.02 -12.06 -37.94
N LEU A 90 7.58 -10.85 -37.98
CA LEU A 90 8.00 -10.14 -39.20
C LEU A 90 9.35 -9.42 -39.01
N GLY A 91 10.18 -9.86 -38.05
CA GLY A 91 11.38 -9.12 -37.62
C GLY A 91 11.11 -7.80 -36.87
N LEU A 92 9.84 -7.47 -36.61
CA LEU A 92 9.43 -6.30 -35.85
C LEU A 92 9.54 -6.55 -34.33
N SER A 93 9.94 -5.50 -33.59
CA SER A 93 10.04 -5.53 -32.13
C SER A 93 8.66 -5.53 -31.46
N SER A 94 8.56 -6.05 -30.23
CA SER A 94 7.30 -6.05 -29.45
C SER A 94 6.66 -4.66 -29.32
N TYR A 95 7.46 -3.59 -29.29
CA TYR A 95 6.96 -2.20 -29.22
C TYR A 95 6.10 -1.83 -30.44
N THR A 96 6.56 -2.18 -31.64
CA THR A 96 5.83 -1.88 -32.87
C THR A 96 4.50 -2.62 -32.92
N TRP A 97 4.47 -3.88 -32.48
CA TRP A 97 3.24 -4.68 -32.40
C TRP A 97 2.23 -4.11 -31.41
N ALA A 98 2.68 -3.61 -30.25
CA ALA A 98 1.79 -2.99 -29.27
C ALA A 98 1.09 -1.74 -29.84
N TRP A 99 1.81 -0.88 -30.55
CA TRP A 99 1.23 0.30 -31.20
C TRP A 99 0.28 -0.04 -32.34
N ILE A 100 0.59 -1.06 -33.14
CA ILE A 100 -0.32 -1.55 -34.18
C ILE A 100 -1.65 -1.98 -33.56
N PHE A 101 -1.61 -2.71 -32.44
CA PHE A 101 -2.82 -3.14 -31.74
C PHE A 101 -3.63 -1.96 -31.20
N VAL A 102 -2.98 -0.98 -30.55
CA VAL A 102 -3.66 0.23 -30.03
C VAL A 102 -4.35 0.99 -31.16
N VAL A 103 -3.65 1.24 -32.26
CA VAL A 103 -4.20 1.96 -33.42
C VAL A 103 -5.35 1.18 -34.05
N ALA A 104 -5.22 -0.15 -34.20
CA ALA A 104 -6.29 -0.99 -34.74
C ALA A 104 -7.55 -0.96 -33.87
N VAL A 105 -7.41 -1.00 -32.54
CA VAL A 105 -8.53 -0.87 -31.60
C VAL A 105 -9.18 0.52 -31.73
N TRP A 106 -8.38 1.58 -31.81
CA TRP A 106 -8.89 2.94 -32.00
C TRP A 106 -9.67 3.09 -33.31
N ILE A 107 -9.14 2.57 -34.42
CA ILE A 107 -9.82 2.56 -35.73
C ILE A 107 -11.12 1.78 -35.65
N PHE A 108 -11.11 0.60 -35.01
CA PHE A 108 -12.32 -0.22 -34.83
C PHE A 108 -13.39 0.50 -34.00
N VAL A 109 -12.98 1.12 -32.89
CA VAL A 109 -13.89 1.92 -32.04
C VAL A 109 -14.50 3.07 -32.83
N LEU A 110 -13.68 3.80 -33.62
CA LEU A 110 -14.17 4.89 -34.48
C LEU A 110 -15.16 4.37 -35.54
N LEU A 111 -14.88 3.24 -36.19
CA LEU A 111 -15.78 2.62 -37.18
C LEU A 111 -17.10 2.13 -36.58
N VAL A 112 -17.11 1.72 -35.32
CA VAL A 112 -18.32 1.25 -34.63
C VAL A 112 -19.16 2.41 -34.08
N THR A 113 -18.56 3.58 -33.86
CA THR A 113 -19.23 4.76 -33.29
C THR A 113 -19.67 5.81 -34.31
N THR A 114 -19.28 5.66 -35.58
CA THR A 114 -19.81 6.41 -36.75
C THR A 114 -20.90 5.63 -37.47
#